data_AF-Q3I1W1-F1
#
_entry.id   AF-Q3I1W1-F1
#
_cell.length_a   1.000
_cell.length_b   1.000
_cell.length_c   1.000
_cell.angle_alpha   90.00
_cell.angle_beta   90.00
_cell.angle_gamma   90.00
#
_symmetry.space_group_name_H-M   'P 1'
#
loop_
_entity.id
_entity.type
_entity.pdbx_description
1 polymer ?
#
loop_
_entity_poly.entity_id
_entity_poly.type
_entity_poly.pdbx_seq_one_letter_code
_entity_poly.pdbx_strand_id
1 'polypeptide(L)'
;VTVAVTSTPNAIVGSYQLHVKTGSHILKSEENILYLLFNPWCKEDTVFMPDEEERKEYILNDTGCHYMGVARSIKYKPWNFGQFEKNVLDCCISLLSETSLKPTDRRDPVLVCRAMCAMMSVEKGKGVLLGNWSGDYQGGTAPYRWTGSAQILQQYYNTKQAVCFGQCWVFAGVLTT
;
A
#
# COMPACT_ATOMS: atom_id res chain seq x y z
N VAL A 1 -19.53 25.51 15.01
CA VAL A 1 -18.17 26.10 14.88
C VAL A 1 -17.46 25.31 13.80
N THR A 2 -16.86 25.99 12.82
CA THR A 2 -16.05 25.34 11.77
C THR A 2 -14.59 25.67 12.05
N VAL A 3 -13.72 24.65 12.00
CA VAL A 3 -12.28 24.80 12.22
C VAL A 3 -11.56 24.24 11.00
N ALA A 4 -10.62 25.00 10.46
CA ALA A 4 -9.68 24.52 9.45
C ALA A 4 -8.43 23.99 10.14
N VAL A 5 -8.02 22.77 9.80
CA VAL A 5 -6.82 22.11 10.34
C VAL A 5 -5.91 21.75 9.16
N THR A 6 -4.62 22.03 9.29
CA THR A 6 -3.62 21.75 8.26
C THR A 6 -2.44 21.03 8.87
N SER A 7 -2.11 19.86 8.34
CA SER A 7 -0.90 19.13 8.72
C SER A 7 0.33 19.74 8.05
N THR A 8 1.52 19.42 8.58
CA THR A 8 2.76 19.76 7.89
C THR A 8 2.94 18.88 6.65
N PRO A 9 3.61 19.36 5.59
CA PRO A 9 3.91 18.54 4.39
C PRO A 9 4.79 17.31 4.67
N ASN A 10 5.47 17.29 5.81
CA ASN A 10 6.32 16.19 6.27
C ASN A 10 5.72 15.44 7.48
N ALA A 11 4.40 15.50 7.63
CA ALA A 11 3.72 14.78 8.69
C ALA A 11 3.91 13.25 8.52
N ILE A 12 3.79 12.53 9.64
CA ILE A 12 3.91 11.07 9.63
C ILE A 12 2.72 10.47 8.89
N VAL A 13 2.96 9.54 7.97
CA VAL A 13 1.89 8.78 7.31
C VAL A 13 1.35 7.72 8.27
N GLY A 14 0.03 7.62 8.38
CA GLY A 14 -0.60 6.66 9.28
C GLY A 14 -2.04 6.98 9.65
N SER A 15 -2.58 6.21 10.58
CA SER A 15 -3.84 6.48 11.26
C SER A 15 -3.64 7.40 12.47
N TYR A 16 -4.54 8.37 12.59
CA TYR A 16 -4.57 9.36 13.67
C TYR A 16 -5.91 9.28 14.39
N GLN A 17 -5.89 9.44 15.71
CA GLN A 17 -7.10 9.68 16.50
C GLN A 17 -7.22 11.18 16.77
N LEU A 18 -8.36 11.76 16.37
CA LEU A 18 -8.64 13.16 16.64
C LEU A 18 -9.30 13.31 18.02
N HIS A 19 -8.75 14.18 18.85
CA HIS A 19 -9.30 14.53 20.17
C HIS A 19 -9.50 16.04 20.27
N VAL A 20 -10.63 16.45 20.85
CA VAL A 20 -10.92 17.87 21.12
C VAL A 20 -10.80 18.11 22.62
N LYS A 21 -9.91 19.01 23.02
CA LYS A 21 -9.72 19.39 24.42
C LYS A 21 -10.28 20.79 24.68
N THR A 22 -11.18 20.89 25.65
CA THR A 22 -11.78 22.16 26.13
C THR A 22 -11.57 22.29 27.63
N GLY A 23 -10.60 23.13 28.04
CA GLY A 23 -10.20 23.25 29.44
C GLY A 23 -9.62 21.93 29.97
N SER A 24 -10.23 21.38 31.03
CA SER A 24 -9.89 20.07 31.59
C SER A 24 -10.59 18.90 30.89
N HIS A 25 -11.58 19.16 30.03
CA HIS A 25 -12.36 18.13 29.37
C HIS A 25 -11.70 17.69 28.05
N ILE A 26 -11.66 16.38 27.79
CA ILE A 26 -11.17 15.80 26.53
C ILE A 26 -12.30 14.96 25.93
N LEU A 27 -12.80 15.41 24.78
CA LEU A 27 -13.72 14.64 23.97
C LEU A 27 -12.90 13.68 23.10
N LYS A 28 -13.06 12.38 23.39
CA LYS A 28 -12.52 11.28 22.59
C LYS A 28 -13.66 10.59 21.88
N SER A 29 -13.47 10.23 20.62
CA SER A 29 -14.35 9.33 19.88
C SER A 29 -13.47 8.28 19.21
N GLU A 30 -13.78 7.00 19.42
CA GLU A 30 -13.09 5.89 18.77
C GLU A 30 -13.38 5.84 17.26
N GLU A 31 -14.47 6.46 16.82
CA GLU A 31 -14.88 6.53 15.41
C GLU A 31 -14.12 7.61 14.63
N ASN A 32 -13.37 8.49 15.31
CA ASN A 32 -12.66 9.61 14.68
C ASN A 32 -11.25 9.20 14.21
N ILE A 33 -11.16 8.15 13.40
CA ILE A 33 -9.92 7.75 12.75
C ILE A 33 -9.74 8.60 11.49
N LEU A 34 -8.62 9.31 11.42
CA LEU A 34 -8.18 10.05 10.25
C LEU A 34 -6.95 9.36 9.67
N TYR A 35 -6.98 9.01 8.39
CA TYR A 35 -5.78 8.60 7.67
C TYR A 35 -5.09 9.82 7.08
N LEU A 36 -3.82 9.99 7.42
CA LEU A 36 -2.96 10.99 6.80
C LEU A 36 -1.96 10.28 5.87
N LEU A 37 -1.97 10.65 4.60
CA LEU A 37 -1.17 10.06 3.54
C LEU A 37 -0.18 11.07 2.97
N PHE A 38 0.77 10.59 2.18
CA PHE A 38 1.58 11.44 1.32
C PHE A 38 0.70 12.24 0.36
N ASN A 39 1.12 13.46 0.01
CA ASN A 39 0.33 14.38 -0.80
C ASN A 39 1.06 14.84 -2.08
N PRO A 40 0.89 14.13 -3.21
CA PRO A 40 1.48 14.50 -4.50
C PRO A 40 1.01 15.85 -5.06
N TRP A 41 -0.05 16.46 -4.52
CA TRP A 41 -0.53 17.80 -4.92
C TRP A 41 0.14 18.94 -4.15
N CYS A 42 0.79 18.65 -3.02
CA CYS A 42 1.43 19.66 -2.19
C CYS A 42 2.87 19.92 -2.65
N LYS A 43 3.18 21.15 -3.09
CA LYS A 43 4.52 21.55 -3.58
C LYS A 43 5.65 21.36 -2.54
N GLU A 44 5.29 21.33 -1.26
CA GLU A 44 6.23 21.20 -0.15
C GLU A 44 6.38 19.74 0.32
N ASP A 45 5.57 18.82 -0.21
CA ASP A 45 5.71 17.39 0.07
C ASP A 45 6.84 16.80 -0.78
N THR A 46 7.57 15.84 -0.22
CA THR A 46 8.68 15.17 -0.90
C THR A 46 8.22 14.39 -2.13
N VAL A 47 6.96 13.94 -2.16
CA VAL A 47 6.39 13.22 -3.31
C VAL A 47 5.63 14.12 -4.29
N PHE A 48 5.82 15.44 -4.23
CA PHE A 48 5.14 16.37 -5.11
C PHE A 48 5.33 16.00 -6.59
N MET A 49 4.22 16.02 -7.32
CA MET A 49 4.19 15.75 -8.75
C MET A 49 3.45 16.91 -9.45
N PRO A 50 4.15 17.75 -10.24
CA PRO A 50 3.56 18.95 -10.81
C PRO A 50 2.55 18.67 -11.92
N ASP A 51 2.76 17.59 -12.68
CA ASP A 51 1.92 17.22 -13.80
C ASP A 51 0.62 16.56 -13.32
N GLU A 52 -0.52 16.98 -13.86
CA GLU A 52 -1.83 16.44 -13.49
C GLU A 52 -2.08 15.05 -14.08
N GLU A 53 -1.63 14.80 -15.31
CA GLU A 53 -1.80 13.51 -15.98
C GLU A 53 -0.89 12.45 -15.35
N GLU A 54 0.32 12.81 -14.92
CA GLU A 54 1.16 11.90 -14.14
C GLU A 54 0.52 11.52 -12.80
N ARG A 55 -0.13 12.48 -12.10
CA ARG A 55 -0.86 12.16 -10.86
C ARG A 55 -2.07 11.28 -11.11
N LYS A 56 -2.78 11.51 -12.22
CA LYS A 56 -3.89 10.65 -12.64
C LYS A 56 -3.38 9.23 -12.87
N GLU A 57 -2.26 9.05 -13.58
CA GLU A 57 -1.72 7.73 -13.88
C GLU A 57 -1.07 7.03 -12.68
N TYR A 58 -0.19 7.71 -11.94
CA TYR A 58 0.64 7.07 -10.92
C TYR A 58 0.01 7.00 -9.54
N ILE A 59 -1.05 7.77 -9.27
CA ILE A 59 -1.70 7.85 -7.95
C ILE A 59 -3.16 7.43 -8.02
N LEU A 60 -3.92 7.97 -8.98
CA LEU A 60 -5.37 7.78 -9.03
C LEU A 60 -5.83 6.62 -9.92
N ASN A 61 -5.03 6.19 -10.89
CA ASN A 61 -5.37 5.06 -11.73
C ASN A 61 -5.21 3.77 -10.92
N ASP A 62 -6.31 3.05 -10.73
CA ASP A 62 -6.36 1.81 -9.97
C ASP A 62 -6.26 0.57 -10.86
N THR A 63 -6.01 0.77 -12.16
CA THR A 63 -5.76 -0.28 -13.13
C THR A 63 -4.50 0.02 -13.93
N GLY A 64 -3.87 -1.03 -14.46
CA GLY A 64 -2.69 -0.88 -15.29
C GLY A 64 -2.39 -2.16 -16.03
N CYS A 65 -1.14 -2.33 -16.45
CA CYS A 65 -0.70 -3.56 -17.06
C CYS A 65 0.76 -3.89 -16.75
N HIS A 66 1.08 -5.18 -16.82
CA HIS A 66 2.44 -5.66 -16.79
C HIS A 66 2.87 -6.08 -18.18
N TYR A 67 3.99 -5.54 -18.64
CA TYR A 67 4.66 -6.00 -19.84
C TYR A 67 5.39 -7.31 -19.56
N MET A 68 5.21 -8.29 -20.44
CA MET A 68 5.73 -9.64 -20.30
C MET A 68 6.03 -10.27 -21.66
N GLY A 69 6.53 -11.51 -21.65
CA GLY A 69 7.00 -12.18 -22.86
C GLY A 69 8.50 -11.95 -23.05
N VAL A 70 8.92 -11.77 -24.31
CA VAL A 70 10.34 -11.60 -24.68
C VAL A 70 10.52 -10.31 -25.45
N ALA A 71 11.74 -9.76 -25.48
CA ALA A 71 12.02 -8.46 -26.12
C ALA A 71 11.55 -8.35 -27.58
N ARG A 72 11.52 -9.45 -28.33
CA ARG A 72 11.04 -9.50 -29.74
C ARG A 72 9.53 -9.72 -29.89
N SER A 73 8.82 -9.99 -28.80
CA SER A 73 7.39 -10.28 -28.76
C SER A 73 6.84 -9.88 -27.40
N ILE A 74 6.80 -8.58 -27.15
CA ILE A 74 6.24 -8.01 -25.92
C ILE A 74 4.73 -8.22 -25.94
N LYS A 75 4.22 -8.75 -24.84
CA LYS A 75 2.80 -8.85 -24.53
C LYS A 75 2.52 -8.00 -23.30
N TYR A 76 1.26 -7.66 -23.09
CA TYR A 76 0.82 -7.04 -21.84
C TYR A 76 -0.25 -7.90 -21.19
N LYS A 77 -0.31 -7.83 -19.86
CA LYS A 77 -1.36 -8.42 -19.05
C LYS A 77 -1.99 -7.32 -18.19
N PRO A 78 -3.30 -7.06 -18.31
CA PRO A 78 -3.99 -6.13 -17.44
C PRO A 78 -3.85 -6.53 -15.97
N TRP A 79 -3.78 -5.53 -15.09
CA TRP A 79 -3.70 -5.70 -13.65
C TRP A 79 -4.60 -4.69 -12.96
N ASN A 80 -5.44 -5.14 -12.03
CA ASN A 80 -6.22 -4.27 -11.15
C ASN A 80 -5.43 -4.04 -9.86
N PHE A 81 -4.86 -2.85 -9.67
CA PHE A 81 -4.22 -2.48 -8.41
C PHE A 81 -5.28 -2.40 -7.30
N GLY A 82 -6.34 -1.61 -7.52
CA GLY A 82 -7.48 -1.54 -6.61
C GLY A 82 -7.14 -0.93 -5.24
N GLN A 83 -6.26 0.07 -5.19
CA GLN A 83 -5.82 0.72 -3.95
C GLN A 83 -6.97 1.38 -3.14
N PHE A 84 -8.09 1.68 -3.79
CA PHE A 84 -9.28 2.25 -3.17
C PHE A 84 -10.33 1.21 -2.74
N GLU A 85 -10.07 -0.07 -2.99
CA GLU A 85 -10.96 -1.15 -2.61
C GLU A 85 -11.02 -1.34 -1.09
N LYS A 86 -12.11 -1.93 -0.62
CA LYS A 86 -12.35 -2.17 0.80
C LYS A 86 -11.17 -2.89 1.46
N ASN A 87 -10.77 -2.40 2.65
CA ASN A 87 -9.70 -2.93 3.50
C ASN A 87 -8.28 -2.88 2.90
N VAL A 88 -8.07 -2.34 1.70
CA VAL A 88 -6.73 -2.25 1.10
C VAL A 88 -5.87 -1.24 1.87
N LEU A 89 -6.40 -0.02 2.09
CA LEU A 89 -5.71 0.99 2.90
C LEU A 89 -5.44 0.48 4.33
N ASP A 90 -6.44 -0.11 4.98
CA ASP A 90 -6.27 -0.66 6.34
C ASP A 90 -5.19 -1.75 6.38
N CYS A 91 -5.12 -2.58 5.33
CA CYS A 91 -4.07 -3.57 5.17
C CYS A 91 -2.69 -2.92 5.03
N CYS A 92 -2.53 -1.91 4.18
CA CYS A 92 -1.26 -1.21 4.00
C CYS A 92 -0.79 -0.52 5.29
N ILE A 93 -1.70 0.08 6.05
CA ILE A 93 -1.38 0.72 7.34
C ILE A 93 -1.03 -0.32 8.43
N SER A 94 -1.74 -1.47 8.45
CA SER A 94 -1.40 -2.63 9.30
C SER A 94 0.01 -3.14 8.98
N LEU A 95 0.30 -3.37 7.69
CA LEU A 95 1.60 -3.84 7.22
C LEU A 95 2.72 -2.87 7.61
N LEU A 96 2.54 -1.57 7.37
CA LEU A 96 3.52 -0.56 7.76
C LEU A 96 3.77 -0.57 9.28
N SER A 97 2.75 -0.88 10.08
CA SER A 97 2.85 -0.99 11.54
C SER A 97 3.53 -2.28 12.02
N GLU A 98 3.56 -3.32 11.19
CA GLU A 98 4.28 -4.57 11.43
C GLU A 98 5.76 -4.51 11.03
N THR A 99 6.17 -3.48 10.27
CA THR A 99 7.57 -3.25 9.93
C THR A 99 8.39 -2.82 11.15
N SER A 100 9.71 -2.92 11.07
CA SER A 100 10.64 -2.36 12.06
C SER A 100 10.85 -0.84 11.92
N LEU A 101 10.10 -0.17 11.03
CA LEU A 101 10.24 1.26 10.77
C LEU A 101 9.69 2.07 11.94
N LYS A 102 10.50 2.98 12.47
CA LYS A 102 10.07 3.85 13.57
C LYS A 102 8.93 4.75 13.09
N PRO A 103 7.95 5.10 13.95
CA PRO A 103 6.85 5.98 13.56
C PRO A 103 7.31 7.31 12.94
N THR A 104 8.39 7.90 13.46
CA THR A 104 8.98 9.13 12.93
C THR A 104 9.50 9.01 11.51
N ASP A 105 9.90 7.82 11.11
CA ASP A 105 10.56 7.57 9.82
C ASP A 105 9.52 7.29 8.73
N ARG A 106 8.24 7.09 9.11
CA ARG A 106 7.10 6.94 8.19
C ARG A 106 6.75 8.24 7.45
N ARG A 107 7.40 9.36 7.77
CA ARG A 107 7.29 10.61 6.99
C ARG A 107 8.18 10.60 5.74
N ASP A 108 9.13 9.67 5.65
CA ASP A 108 10.09 9.59 4.55
C ASP A 108 9.62 8.52 3.54
N PRO A 109 9.26 8.91 2.31
CA PRO A 109 8.76 7.97 1.31
C PRO A 109 9.81 6.92 0.91
N VAL A 110 11.11 7.21 0.98
CA VAL A 110 12.18 6.26 0.67
C VAL A 110 12.24 5.16 1.73
N LEU A 111 12.14 5.53 3.01
CA LEU A 111 12.15 4.57 4.10
C LEU A 111 10.86 3.74 4.15
N VAL A 112 9.71 4.37 3.89
CA VAL A 112 8.43 3.67 3.75
C VAL A 112 8.49 2.66 2.60
N CYS A 113 8.95 3.07 1.41
CA CYS A 113 9.11 2.19 0.26
C CYS A 113 10.02 1.00 0.60
N ARG A 114 11.19 1.25 1.19
CA ARG A 114 12.12 0.19 1.60
C ARG A 114 11.50 -0.79 2.59
N ALA A 115 10.74 -0.30 3.57
CA ALA A 115 10.09 -1.13 4.57
C ALA A 115 8.97 -1.97 3.95
N MET A 116 8.13 -1.38 3.10
CA MET A 116 7.04 -2.08 2.41
C MET A 116 7.55 -3.13 1.42
N CYS A 117 8.61 -2.83 0.67
CA CYS A 117 9.31 -3.80 -0.18
C CYS A 117 9.70 -5.07 0.59
N ALA A 118 10.24 -4.91 1.80
CA ALA A 118 10.63 -6.04 2.64
C ALA A 118 9.44 -6.88 3.12
N MET A 119 8.25 -6.29 3.23
CA MET A 119 7.01 -6.97 3.61
C MET A 119 6.38 -7.77 2.45
N MET A 120 6.85 -7.62 1.21
CA MET A 120 6.23 -8.32 0.08
C MET A 120 6.51 -9.82 0.09
N SER A 121 7.66 -10.25 0.61
CA SER A 121 8.12 -11.65 0.60
C SER A 121 8.32 -12.21 2.00
N VAL A 122 7.96 -13.48 2.20
CA VAL A 122 8.08 -14.21 3.48
C VAL A 122 9.52 -14.62 3.81
N GLU A 123 10.52 -14.31 2.97
CA GLU A 123 11.92 -14.76 3.14
C GLU A 123 12.53 -14.48 4.53
N LYS A 124 12.01 -13.51 5.29
CA LYS A 124 12.46 -13.19 6.66
C LYS A 124 11.42 -13.47 7.75
N GLY A 125 10.48 -14.39 7.48
CA GLY A 125 9.52 -14.92 8.44
C GLY A 125 8.15 -14.20 8.49
N LYS A 126 8.04 -12.99 7.93
CA LYS A 126 6.76 -12.28 7.75
C LYS A 126 6.73 -11.61 6.39
N GLY A 127 5.61 -11.75 5.68
CA GLY A 127 5.39 -11.09 4.40
C GLY A 127 4.06 -11.46 3.76
N VAL A 128 3.65 -10.68 2.78
CA VAL A 128 2.34 -10.79 2.12
C VAL A 128 2.26 -12.03 1.24
N LEU A 129 3.31 -12.32 0.46
CA LEU A 129 3.31 -13.37 -0.56
C LEU A 129 4.41 -14.40 -0.32
N LEU A 130 4.07 -15.67 -0.58
CA LEU A 130 5.04 -16.75 -0.71
C LEU A 130 5.41 -16.94 -2.19
N GLY A 131 6.70 -16.83 -2.51
CA GLY A 131 7.20 -17.04 -3.87
C GLY A 131 7.23 -18.51 -4.28
N ASN A 132 6.85 -18.83 -5.53
CA ASN A 132 6.96 -20.19 -6.06
C ASN A 132 7.20 -20.22 -7.59
N TRP A 133 8.26 -20.90 -8.02
CA TRP A 133 8.68 -21.09 -9.41
C TRP A 133 8.78 -22.57 -9.83
N SER A 134 8.34 -23.51 -8.99
CA SER A 134 8.49 -24.95 -9.28
C SER A 134 7.62 -25.44 -10.45
N GLY A 135 6.55 -24.71 -10.77
CA GLY A 135 5.51 -25.13 -11.70
C GLY A 135 4.39 -25.96 -11.05
N ASP A 136 4.58 -26.39 -9.80
CA ASP A 136 3.54 -26.99 -8.97
C ASP A 136 3.02 -25.95 -7.97
N TYR A 137 1.74 -25.61 -8.12
CA TYR A 137 1.06 -24.59 -7.31
C TYR A 137 -0.04 -25.20 -6.43
N GLN A 138 0.04 -26.50 -6.12
CA GLN A 138 -0.86 -27.09 -5.13
C GLN A 138 -0.80 -26.35 -3.79
N GLY A 139 -1.96 -26.21 -3.14
CA GLY A 139 -2.08 -25.49 -1.87
C GLY A 139 -2.18 -23.97 -1.99
N GLY A 140 -2.26 -23.41 -3.20
CA GLY A 140 -2.43 -21.97 -3.40
C GLY A 140 -2.97 -21.59 -4.77
N THR A 141 -2.85 -20.32 -5.11
CA THR A 141 -3.19 -19.78 -6.43
C THR A 141 -1.94 -19.72 -7.28
N ALA A 142 -2.01 -20.29 -8.48
CA ALA A 142 -0.93 -20.21 -9.45
C ALA A 142 -0.64 -18.74 -9.82
N PRO A 143 0.61 -18.27 -9.82
CA PRO A 143 0.97 -16.85 -10.01
C PRO A 143 0.41 -16.20 -11.29
N TYR A 144 0.24 -16.98 -12.36
CA TYR A 144 -0.31 -16.49 -13.63
C TYR A 144 -1.84 -16.28 -13.60
N ARG A 145 -2.56 -16.80 -12.59
CA ARG A 145 -4.02 -16.63 -12.44
C ARG A 145 -4.41 -15.32 -11.75
N TRP A 146 -3.51 -14.70 -10.99
CA TRP A 146 -3.80 -13.39 -10.39
C TRP A 146 -4.07 -12.34 -11.46
N THR A 147 -5.08 -11.52 -11.24
CA THR A 147 -5.49 -10.41 -12.12
C THR A 147 -5.44 -9.05 -11.41
N GLY A 148 -5.06 -9.03 -10.13
CA GLY A 148 -5.02 -7.81 -9.33
C GLY A 148 -4.53 -8.04 -7.90
N SER A 149 -4.27 -6.95 -7.20
CA SER A 149 -3.66 -6.93 -5.86
C SER A 149 -4.67 -6.98 -4.72
N ALA A 150 -5.85 -6.36 -4.90
CA ALA A 150 -6.85 -6.21 -3.84
C ALA A 150 -7.21 -7.55 -3.17
N GLN A 151 -7.45 -8.61 -3.94
CA GLN A 151 -7.78 -9.94 -3.40
C GLN A 151 -6.65 -10.53 -2.56
N ILE A 152 -5.39 -10.32 -2.96
CA ILE A 152 -4.20 -10.79 -2.24
C ILE A 152 -4.09 -10.05 -0.90
N LEU A 153 -4.17 -8.72 -0.93
CA LEU A 153 -4.07 -7.89 0.27
C LEU A 153 -5.23 -8.15 1.23
N GLN A 154 -6.45 -8.30 0.73
CA GLN A 154 -7.63 -8.64 1.55
C GLN A 154 -7.49 -10.03 2.20
N GLN A 155 -7.01 -11.03 1.45
CA GLN A 155 -6.76 -12.36 2.01
C GLN A 155 -5.68 -12.31 3.11
N TYR A 156 -4.56 -11.62 2.86
CA TYR A 156 -3.53 -11.40 3.87
C TYR A 156 -4.10 -10.67 5.10
N TYR A 157 -4.87 -9.60 4.89
CA TYR A 157 -5.43 -8.80 5.97
C TYR A 157 -6.35 -9.60 6.88
N ASN A 158 -7.19 -10.46 6.30
CA ASN A 158 -8.16 -11.28 7.03
C ASN A 158 -7.49 -12.45 7.77
N THR A 159 -6.49 -13.08 7.17
CA THR A 159 -5.86 -14.30 7.70
C THR A 159 -4.61 -14.02 8.54
N LYS A 160 -3.96 -12.88 8.29
CA LYS A 160 -2.60 -12.56 8.76
C LYS A 160 -1.58 -13.64 8.41
N GLN A 161 -1.84 -14.39 7.34
CA GLN A 161 -0.97 -15.43 6.80
C GLN A 161 -0.53 -15.05 5.38
N ALA A 162 0.67 -15.49 5.03
CA ALA A 162 1.19 -15.30 3.68
C ALA A 162 0.29 -15.95 2.62
N VAL A 163 0.10 -15.25 1.51
CA VAL A 163 -0.72 -15.70 0.39
C VAL A 163 0.15 -16.48 -0.59
N CYS A 164 -0.26 -17.72 -0.88
CA CYS A 164 0.37 -18.58 -1.87
C CYS A 164 -0.34 -18.41 -3.23
N PHE A 165 0.33 -18.11 -4.35
CA PHE A 165 1.76 -17.85 -4.54
C PHE A 165 2.00 -16.59 -5.40
N GLY A 166 3.20 -16.02 -5.27
CA GLY A 166 3.68 -14.91 -6.07
C GLY A 166 4.86 -15.26 -6.98
N GLN A 167 5.00 -14.50 -8.05
CA GLN A 167 6.23 -14.35 -8.83
C GLN A 167 6.50 -12.86 -9.05
N CYS A 168 7.60 -12.51 -9.72
CA CYS A 168 8.09 -11.12 -9.80
C CYS A 168 7.02 -10.07 -10.13
N TRP A 169 6.16 -10.30 -11.13
CA TRP A 169 5.09 -9.36 -11.49
C TRP A 169 3.97 -9.29 -10.43
N VAL A 170 3.69 -10.38 -9.71
CA VAL A 170 2.71 -10.39 -8.62
C VAL A 170 3.22 -9.57 -7.44
N PHE A 171 4.50 -9.73 -7.08
CA PHE A 171 5.14 -8.90 -6.06
C PHE A 171 5.14 -7.42 -6.46
N ALA A 172 5.47 -7.12 -7.72
CA ALA A 172 5.45 -5.75 -8.24
C ALA A 172 4.03 -5.16 -8.18
N GLY A 173 3.02 -5.88 -8.68
CA GLY A 173 1.63 -5.42 -8.66
C GLY A 173 1.13 -5.12 -7.24
N VAL A 174 1.42 -6.00 -6.27
CA VAL A 174 1.02 -5.80 -4.87
C VAL A 174 1.77 -4.66 -4.21
N LEU A 175 3.06 -4.45 -4.52
CA LEU A 175 3.83 -3.33 -3.97
C LEU A 175 3.41 -1.97 -4.56
N THR A 176 2.97 -1.95 -5.83
CA THR A 176 2.44 -0.74 -6.47
C THR A 176 1.08 -0.32 -5.90
N THR A 177 0.30 -1.28 -5.39
CA THR A 177 -0.99 -1.05 -4.70
C THR A 177 -0.80 -0.53 -3.29
#